data_AF-A0A9X9M3P3-F1
#
_entry.id   AF-A0A9X9M3P3-F1
#
_cell.length_a   1.000
_cell.length_b   1.000
_cell.length_c   1.000
_cell.angle_alpha   90.00
_cell.angle_beta   90.00
_cell.angle_gamma   90.00
#
_symmetry.space_group_name_H-M   'P 1'
#
loop_
_entity.id
_entity.type
_entity.pdbx_description
1 polymer ?
#
loop_
_entity_poly.entity_id
_entity_poly.type
_entity_poly.pdbx_seq_one_letter_code
_entity_poly.pdbx_strand_id
1 'polypeptide(L)'
;MDSRKKDKLLCSQLQVVDFLQNFLAQEDVVQGLDPLASEDTSRQKALAAKEQWKELKASYQEHVEAITGALTQALPMMVEAQKKRAQLLGALEELQAKKRVATERLRTAKKQWQLQQEKHLQHLAEASAEVRQRQRGAQQELVQLSQELGSLRQQAGQKRDTLHRHQTFLQLLYTLQGQLPFPEAETELPQMLDLSKDKPQKQNPGDTIGEDRSMPSKADGPQPAGDPSSPGLPEGQQHGKGT
;
A
#
# COMPACT_ATOMS: atom_id res chain seq x y z
N MET A 1 43.14 53.03 82.59
CA MET A 1 42.40 51.80 82.20
C MET A 1 43.09 51.21 80.97
N ASP A 2 44.40 50.87 81.09
CA ASP A 2 45.26 50.77 79.88
C ASP A 2 46.27 49.62 79.90
N SER A 3 46.33 48.77 80.93
CA SER A 3 47.37 47.71 80.96
C SER A 3 47.15 46.63 79.90
N ARG A 4 45.92 46.13 79.73
CA ARG A 4 45.62 45.08 78.72
C ARG A 4 45.92 45.51 77.27
N LYS A 5 45.74 46.80 76.96
CA LYS A 5 46.07 47.33 75.62
C LYS A 5 47.59 47.39 75.43
N LYS A 6 48.33 47.76 76.48
CA LYS A 6 49.79 47.77 76.49
C LYS A 6 50.36 46.35 76.39
N ASP A 7 49.80 45.37 77.09
CA ASP A 7 50.26 43.97 77.03
C ASP A 7 50.05 43.36 75.65
N LYS A 8 48.89 43.60 75.01
CA LYS A 8 48.66 43.17 73.62
C LYS A 8 49.61 43.83 72.63
N LEU A 9 49.87 45.13 72.82
CA LEU A 9 50.84 45.85 71.98
C LEU A 9 52.24 45.24 72.16
N LEU A 10 52.66 44.98 73.40
CA LEU A 10 53.95 44.35 73.70
C LEU A 10 54.06 42.95 73.08
N CYS A 11 53.02 42.12 73.17
CA CYS A 11 52.99 40.81 72.53
C CYS A 11 53.03 40.90 71.01
N SER A 12 52.32 41.87 70.40
CA SER A 12 52.37 42.07 68.94
C SER A 12 53.75 42.55 68.48
N GLN A 13 54.39 43.42 69.27
CA GLN A 13 55.75 43.88 69.00
C GLN A 13 56.76 42.74 69.17
N LEU A 14 56.61 41.91 70.20
CA LEU A 14 57.44 40.71 70.39
C LEU A 14 57.27 39.72 69.24
N GLN A 15 56.06 39.54 68.69
CA GLN A 15 55.84 38.69 67.51
C GLN A 15 56.51 39.25 66.26
N VAL A 16 56.49 40.57 66.06
CA VAL A 16 57.19 41.21 64.94
C VAL A 16 58.70 41.10 65.12
N VAL A 17 59.21 41.27 66.36
CA VAL A 17 60.63 41.09 66.67
C VAL A 17 61.06 39.66 66.47
N ASP A 18 60.27 38.68 66.91
CA ASP A 18 60.53 37.25 66.71
C ASP A 18 60.49 36.89 65.21
N PHE A 19 59.54 37.44 64.45
CA PHE A 19 59.51 37.29 62.99
C PHE A 19 60.75 37.89 62.31
N LEU A 20 61.14 39.11 62.68
CA LEU A 20 62.34 39.78 62.14
C LEU A 20 63.62 39.05 62.56
N GLN A 21 63.67 38.53 63.79
CA GLN A 21 64.81 37.76 64.29
C GLN A 21 64.93 36.42 63.56
N ASN A 22 63.82 35.73 63.29
CA ASN A 22 63.81 34.50 62.50
C ASN A 22 64.17 34.76 61.03
N PHE A 23 63.76 35.91 60.48
CA PHE A 23 64.15 36.35 59.13
C PHE A 23 65.65 36.63 59.06
N LEU A 24 66.19 37.40 60.01
CA LEU A 24 67.61 37.71 60.11
C LEU A 24 68.45 36.45 60.40
N ALA A 25 67.96 35.53 61.24
CA ALA A 25 68.64 34.26 61.51
C ALA A 25 68.68 33.34 60.27
N GLN A 26 67.63 33.34 59.43
CA GLN A 26 67.68 32.68 58.12
C GLN A 26 68.67 33.36 57.17
N GLU A 27 68.80 34.67 57.23
CA GLU A 27 69.78 35.44 56.47
C GLU A 27 71.22 35.14 56.94
N ASP A 28 71.44 34.98 58.26
CA ASP A 28 72.74 34.64 58.88
C ASP A 28 73.21 33.21 58.55
N VAL A 29 72.28 32.25 58.43
CA VAL A 29 72.60 30.88 57.96
C VAL A 29 73.01 30.87 56.49
N VAL A 30 72.57 31.85 55.69
CA VAL A 30 72.92 31.98 54.27
C VAL A 30 74.19 32.83 54.07
N GLN A 31 74.57 33.67 55.04
CA GLN A 31 75.76 34.53 54.99
C GLN A 31 77.11 33.81 55.18
N GLY A 32 77.14 32.49 55.36
CA GLY A 32 78.36 31.68 55.28
C GLY A 32 78.90 31.47 53.86
N LEU A 33 78.16 31.89 52.83
CA LEU A 33 78.57 31.90 51.43
C LEU A 33 78.51 33.33 50.87
N ASP A 34 79.53 33.69 50.09
CA ASP A 34 79.77 34.98 49.44
C ASP A 34 78.49 35.83 49.16
N PRO A 35 78.34 37.04 49.74
CA PRO A 35 77.15 37.90 49.58
C PRO A 35 76.79 38.19 48.12
N LEU A 36 77.78 38.25 47.22
CA LEU A 36 77.57 38.43 45.78
C LEU A 36 76.89 37.20 45.13
N ALA A 37 77.22 35.98 45.59
CA ALA A 37 76.61 34.75 45.10
C ALA A 37 75.14 34.61 45.54
N SER A 38 74.76 35.13 46.71
CA SER A 38 73.37 35.13 47.20
C SER A 38 72.47 36.04 46.36
N GLU A 39 72.91 37.26 46.05
CA GLU A 39 72.18 38.15 45.13
C GLU A 39 72.08 37.59 43.71
N ASP A 40 73.16 36.98 43.19
CA ASP A 40 73.16 36.36 41.87
C ASP A 40 72.19 35.18 41.79
N THR A 41 72.11 34.34 42.83
CA THR A 41 71.13 33.24 42.89
C THR A 41 69.68 33.77 42.96
N SER A 42 69.45 34.89 43.65
CA SER A 42 68.15 35.55 43.72
C SER A 42 67.73 36.13 42.36
N ARG A 43 68.65 36.83 41.68
CA ARG A 43 68.43 37.33 40.31
C ARG A 43 68.14 36.19 39.34
N GLN A 44 68.86 35.08 39.46
CA GLN A 44 68.65 33.89 38.63
C GLN A 44 67.28 33.23 38.88
N LYS A 45 66.84 33.14 40.14
CA LYS A 45 65.49 32.66 40.50
C LYS A 45 64.39 33.59 39.97
N ALA A 46 64.57 34.91 40.04
CA ALA A 46 63.63 35.88 39.50
C ALA A 46 63.52 35.79 37.97
N LEU A 47 64.64 35.59 37.27
CA LEU A 47 64.66 35.35 35.83
C LEU A 47 63.97 34.02 35.47
N ALA A 48 64.23 32.94 36.20
CA ALA A 48 63.56 31.67 35.98
C ALA A 48 62.04 31.77 36.19
N ALA A 49 61.59 32.44 37.26
CA ALA A 49 60.17 32.69 37.50
C ALA A 49 59.54 33.56 36.40
N LYS A 50 60.28 34.53 35.86
CA LYS A 50 59.83 35.35 34.73
C LYS A 50 59.65 34.53 33.45
N GLU A 51 60.56 33.60 33.15
CA GLU A 51 60.42 32.70 32.01
C GLU A 51 59.26 31.72 32.22
N GLN A 52 59.09 31.15 33.41
CA GLN A 52 57.93 30.31 33.74
C GLN A 52 56.61 31.08 33.60
N TRP A 53 56.55 32.35 34.03
CA TRP A 53 55.37 33.20 33.84
C TRP A 53 55.07 33.47 32.36
N LYS A 54 56.11 33.69 31.54
CA LYS A 54 55.94 33.87 30.09
C LYS A 54 55.42 32.60 29.42
N GLU A 55 55.98 31.44 29.74
CA GLU A 55 55.55 30.14 29.22
C GLU A 55 54.10 29.83 29.63
N LEU A 56 53.76 30.08 30.89
CA LEU A 56 52.38 29.93 31.38
C LEU A 56 51.42 30.88 30.66
N LYS A 57 51.83 32.13 30.42
CA LYS A 57 51.00 33.10 29.69
C LYS A 57 50.82 32.69 28.22
N ALA A 58 51.87 32.16 27.59
CA ALA A 58 51.80 31.68 26.21
C ALA A 58 50.90 30.45 26.08
N SER A 59 51.07 29.43 26.93
CA SER A 59 50.21 28.24 26.94
C SER A 59 48.75 28.56 27.27
N TYR A 60 48.50 29.49 28.22
CA TYR A 60 47.16 29.98 28.48
C TYR A 60 46.53 30.62 27.23
N GLN A 61 47.26 31.50 26.55
CA GLN A 61 46.77 32.16 25.34
C GLN A 61 46.46 31.15 24.23
N GLU A 62 47.35 30.17 24.01
CA GLU A 62 47.13 29.08 23.05
C GLU A 62 45.87 28.29 23.37
N HIS A 63 45.64 27.94 24.64
CA HIS A 63 44.43 27.23 25.06
C HIS A 63 43.17 28.07 24.84
N VAL A 64 43.20 29.37 25.15
CA VAL A 64 42.06 30.27 24.90
C VAL A 64 41.76 30.35 23.41
N GLU A 65 42.77 30.48 22.55
CA GLU A 65 42.60 30.51 21.11
C GLU A 65 42.08 29.18 20.56
N ALA A 66 42.60 28.05 21.04
CA ALA A 66 42.11 26.72 20.66
C ALA A 66 40.64 26.51 21.06
N ILE A 67 40.26 26.88 22.29
CA ILE A 67 38.87 26.80 22.76
C ILE A 67 37.97 27.73 21.97
N THR A 68 38.40 28.98 21.72
CA THR A 68 37.62 29.97 20.97
C THR A 68 37.42 29.53 19.52
N GLY A 69 38.47 29.00 18.89
CA GLY A 69 38.41 28.44 17.54
C GLY A 69 37.46 27.25 17.45
N ALA A 70 37.57 26.29 18.38
CA ALA A 70 36.67 25.14 18.46
C ALA A 70 35.22 25.56 18.70
N LEU A 71 34.97 26.53 19.59
CA LEU A 71 33.63 27.04 19.88
C LEU A 71 33.01 27.73 18.67
N THR A 72 33.79 28.53 17.94
CA THR A 72 33.35 29.23 16.72
C THR A 72 32.92 28.24 15.63
N GLN A 73 33.54 27.06 15.57
CA GLN A 73 33.19 26.00 14.63
C GLN A 73 32.01 25.14 15.13
N ALA A 74 31.98 24.80 16.42
CA ALA A 74 30.98 23.89 16.99
C ALA A 74 29.59 24.52 17.12
N LEU A 75 29.50 25.81 17.46
CA LEU A 75 28.23 26.53 17.62
C LEU A 75 27.34 26.49 16.36
N PRO A 76 27.80 26.89 15.16
CA PRO A 76 26.97 26.83 13.96
C PRO A 76 26.56 25.39 13.61
N MET A 77 27.45 24.42 13.77
CA MET A 77 27.13 23.01 13.55
C MET A 77 26.01 22.51 14.47
N MET A 78 26.03 22.91 15.75
CA MET A 78 24.98 22.57 16.71
C MET A 78 23.64 23.20 16.31
N VAL A 79 23.63 24.48 15.92
CA VAL A 79 22.41 25.18 15.48
C VAL A 79 21.82 24.52 14.23
N GLU A 80 22.66 24.18 13.24
CA GLU A 80 22.21 23.45 12.05
C GLU A 80 21.67 22.06 12.39
N ALA A 81 22.33 21.33 13.28
CA ALA A 81 21.87 20.02 13.73
C ALA A 81 20.50 20.13 14.43
N GLN A 82 20.29 21.16 15.25
CA GLN A 82 19.01 21.42 15.89
C GLN A 82 17.92 21.77 14.87
N LYS A 83 18.24 22.59 13.86
CA LYS A 83 17.31 22.89 12.76
C LYS A 83 16.93 21.64 11.98
N LYS A 84 17.91 20.81 11.61
CA LYS A 84 17.68 19.53 10.91
C LYS A 84 16.83 18.58 11.76
N ARG A 85 17.09 18.52 13.08
CA ARG A 85 16.26 17.75 14.01
C ARG A 85 14.81 18.22 14.01
N ALA A 86 14.56 19.53 14.07
CA ALA A 86 13.20 20.08 14.03
C ALA A 86 12.50 19.75 12.70
N GLN A 87 13.21 19.84 11.57
CA GLN A 87 12.69 19.47 10.25
C GLN A 87 12.33 17.97 10.17
N LEU A 88 13.19 17.09 10.71
CA LEU A 88 12.93 15.65 10.75
C LEU A 88 11.71 15.32 11.63
N LEU A 89 11.55 16.01 12.76
CA LEU A 89 10.36 15.84 13.61
C LEU A 89 9.08 16.26 12.87
N GLY A 90 9.09 17.40 12.17
CA GLY A 90 7.96 17.83 11.35
C GLY A 90 7.63 16.84 10.23
N ALA A 91 8.65 16.34 9.51
CA ALA A 91 8.47 15.33 8.47
C ALA A 91 7.91 14.00 9.01
N LEU A 92 8.31 13.59 10.22
CA LEU A 92 7.78 12.41 10.89
C LEU A 92 6.31 12.59 11.28
N GLU A 93 5.93 13.75 11.80
CA GLU A 93 4.53 14.07 12.12
C GLU A 93 3.65 14.04 10.87
N GLU A 94 4.10 14.63 9.77
CA GLU A 94 3.41 14.57 8.48
C GLU A 94 3.26 13.14 7.97
N LEU A 95 4.32 12.33 8.06
CA LEU A 95 4.28 10.94 7.63
C LEU A 95 3.31 10.12 8.49
N GLN A 96 3.28 10.35 9.80
CA GLN A 96 2.30 9.72 10.69
C GLN A 96 0.87 10.16 10.37
N ALA A 97 0.64 11.45 10.07
CA ALA A 97 -0.66 11.95 9.63
C ALA A 97 -1.11 11.29 8.32
N LYS A 98 -0.22 11.23 7.31
CA LYS A 98 -0.46 10.56 6.03
C LYS A 98 -0.78 9.08 6.23
N LYS A 99 -0.06 8.38 7.11
CA LYS A 99 -0.33 6.98 7.47
C LYS A 99 -1.74 6.82 8.04
N ARG A 100 -2.14 7.66 9.00
CA ARG A 100 -3.49 7.62 9.59
C ARG A 100 -4.58 7.82 8.54
N VAL A 101 -4.43 8.83 7.69
CA VAL A 101 -5.37 9.10 6.59
C VAL A 101 -5.44 7.92 5.62
N ALA A 102 -4.30 7.34 5.22
CA ALA A 102 -4.28 6.18 4.35
C ALA A 102 -4.98 4.96 4.99
N THR A 103 -4.78 4.72 6.28
CA THR A 103 -5.47 3.62 6.99
C THR A 103 -6.99 3.83 7.05
N GLU A 104 -7.47 5.05 7.24
CA GLU A 104 -8.91 5.35 7.22
C GLU A 104 -9.50 5.22 5.82
N ARG A 105 -8.78 5.67 4.79
CA ARG A 105 -9.17 5.48 3.39
C ARG A 105 -9.29 4.00 3.03
N LEU A 106 -8.35 3.18 3.47
CA LEU A 106 -8.41 1.74 3.26
C LEU A 106 -9.63 1.11 3.96
N ARG A 107 -9.90 1.49 5.21
CA ARG A 107 -11.06 1.00 5.96
C ARG A 107 -12.38 1.36 5.28
N THR A 108 -12.52 2.60 4.84
CA THR A 108 -13.73 3.09 4.16
C THR A 108 -13.91 2.41 2.80
N ALA A 109 -12.85 2.30 1.99
CA ALA A 109 -12.89 1.57 0.73
C ALA A 109 -13.29 0.10 0.92
N LYS A 110 -12.75 -0.57 1.95
CA LYS A 110 -13.12 -1.95 2.29
C LYS A 110 -14.60 -2.07 2.64
N LYS A 111 -15.12 -1.18 3.49
CA LYS A 111 -16.56 -1.16 3.85
C LYS A 111 -17.44 -0.92 2.64
N GLN A 112 -17.07 0.02 1.76
CA GLN A 112 -17.80 0.30 0.53
C GLN A 112 -17.80 -0.91 -0.40
N TRP A 113 -16.66 -1.57 -0.58
CA TRP A 113 -16.58 -2.80 -1.39
C TRP A 113 -17.47 -3.91 -0.82
N GLN A 114 -17.46 -4.13 0.50
CA GLN A 114 -18.33 -5.10 1.15
C GLN A 114 -19.81 -4.79 0.93
N LEU A 115 -20.22 -3.53 1.11
CA LEU A 115 -21.60 -3.11 0.88
C LEU A 115 -22.02 -3.33 -0.58
N GLN A 116 -21.14 -3.06 -1.55
CA GLN A 116 -21.43 -3.31 -2.96
C GLN A 116 -21.56 -4.80 -3.27
N GLN A 117 -20.71 -5.64 -2.67
CA GLN A 117 -20.82 -7.09 -2.80
C GLN A 117 -22.14 -7.61 -2.22
N GLU A 118 -22.52 -7.15 -1.02
CA GLU A 118 -23.79 -7.52 -0.39
C GLU A 118 -24.99 -7.10 -1.24
N LYS A 119 -25.01 -5.87 -1.75
CA LYS A 119 -26.07 -5.39 -2.66
C LYS A 119 -26.14 -6.24 -3.93
N HIS A 120 -25.00 -6.55 -4.53
CA HIS A 120 -24.96 -7.38 -5.74
C HIS A 120 -25.51 -8.78 -5.47
N LEU A 121 -25.10 -9.42 -4.38
CA LEU A 121 -25.61 -10.73 -3.97
C LEU A 121 -27.10 -10.70 -3.67
N GLN A 122 -27.59 -9.63 -3.02
CA GLN A 122 -29.01 -9.46 -2.73
C GLN A 122 -29.83 -9.33 -4.02
N HIS A 123 -29.40 -8.49 -4.96
CA HIS A 123 -30.06 -8.36 -6.26
C HIS A 123 -30.04 -9.67 -7.06
N LEU A 124 -28.93 -10.43 -7.02
CA LEU A 124 -28.86 -11.73 -7.66
C LEU A 124 -29.83 -12.74 -7.03
N ALA A 125 -29.96 -12.73 -5.70
CA ALA A 125 -30.89 -13.57 -4.97
C ALA A 125 -32.35 -13.24 -5.32
N GLU A 126 -32.71 -11.95 -5.34
CA GLU A 126 -34.04 -11.45 -5.73
C GLU A 126 -34.38 -11.83 -7.17
N ALA A 127 -33.49 -11.56 -8.13
CA ALA A 127 -33.68 -11.95 -9.52
C ALA A 127 -33.84 -13.47 -9.67
N SER A 128 -33.04 -14.26 -8.95
CA SER A 128 -33.16 -15.72 -8.96
C SER A 128 -34.52 -16.20 -8.42
N ALA A 129 -35.03 -15.55 -7.36
CA ALA A 129 -36.32 -15.89 -6.78
C ALA A 129 -37.48 -15.53 -7.73
N GLU A 130 -37.38 -14.39 -8.41
CA GLU A 130 -38.35 -13.95 -9.41
C GLU A 130 -38.39 -14.91 -10.61
N VAL A 131 -37.23 -15.35 -11.11
CA VAL A 131 -37.15 -16.38 -12.16
C VAL A 131 -37.79 -17.70 -11.71
N ARG A 132 -37.51 -18.17 -10.49
CA ARG A 132 -38.16 -19.37 -9.94
C ARG A 132 -39.68 -19.20 -9.80
N GLN A 133 -40.14 -18.01 -9.42
CA GLN A 133 -41.57 -17.69 -9.34
C GLN A 133 -42.22 -17.81 -10.72
N ARG A 134 -41.64 -17.15 -11.74
CA ARG A 134 -42.13 -17.21 -13.12
C ARG A 134 -42.10 -18.62 -13.68
N GLN A 135 -41.03 -19.37 -13.43
CA GLN A 135 -40.92 -20.76 -13.86
C GLN A 135 -42.03 -21.63 -13.26
N ARG A 136 -42.32 -21.48 -11.96
CA ARG A 136 -43.43 -22.19 -11.31
C ARG A 136 -44.78 -21.82 -11.92
N GLY A 137 -45.02 -20.53 -12.19
CA GLY A 137 -46.24 -20.08 -12.87
C GLY A 137 -46.40 -20.70 -14.26
N ALA A 138 -45.37 -20.64 -15.09
CA ALA A 138 -45.38 -21.24 -16.43
C ALA A 138 -45.57 -22.77 -16.40
N GLN A 139 -45.00 -23.46 -15.40
CA GLN A 139 -45.23 -24.89 -15.21
C GLN A 139 -46.68 -25.19 -14.83
N GLN A 140 -47.31 -24.38 -13.97
CA GLN A 140 -48.72 -24.53 -13.62
C GLN A 140 -49.63 -24.31 -14.83
N GLU A 141 -49.37 -23.28 -15.63
CA GLU A 141 -50.11 -23.00 -16.87
C GLU A 141 -49.97 -24.14 -17.88
N LEU A 142 -48.76 -24.68 -18.06
CA LEU A 142 -48.55 -25.85 -18.94
C LEU A 142 -49.36 -27.07 -18.48
N VAL A 143 -49.41 -27.32 -17.17
CA VAL A 143 -50.22 -28.42 -16.62
C VAL A 143 -51.70 -28.17 -16.90
N GLN A 144 -52.21 -26.95 -16.69
CA GLN A 144 -53.61 -26.58 -16.97
C GLN A 144 -53.95 -26.78 -18.46
N LEU A 145 -53.13 -26.25 -19.36
CA LEU A 145 -53.32 -26.41 -20.81
C LEU A 145 -53.27 -27.88 -21.24
N SER A 146 -52.40 -28.69 -20.63
CA SER A 146 -52.34 -30.13 -20.93
C SER A 146 -53.62 -30.86 -20.54
N GLN A 147 -54.24 -30.48 -19.42
CA GLN A 147 -55.51 -31.04 -18.96
C GLN A 147 -56.66 -30.63 -19.90
N GLU A 148 -56.72 -29.34 -20.26
CA GLU A 148 -57.72 -28.82 -21.21
C GLU A 148 -57.62 -29.50 -22.58
N LEU A 149 -56.41 -29.67 -23.11
CA LEU A 149 -56.18 -30.42 -24.35
C LEU A 149 -56.63 -31.88 -24.24
N GLY A 150 -56.41 -32.51 -23.09
CA GLY A 150 -56.90 -33.85 -22.78
C GLY A 150 -58.43 -33.92 -22.86
N SER A 151 -59.13 -32.98 -22.23
CA SER A 151 -60.60 -32.89 -22.25
C SER A 151 -61.14 -32.63 -23.66
N LEU A 152 -60.54 -31.69 -24.40
CA LEU A 152 -60.89 -31.39 -25.79
C LEU A 152 -60.70 -32.61 -26.71
N ARG A 153 -59.60 -33.34 -26.54
CA ARG A 153 -59.34 -34.57 -27.31
C ARG A 153 -60.37 -35.65 -27.01
N GLN A 154 -60.76 -35.81 -25.75
CA GLN A 154 -61.81 -36.76 -25.36
C GLN A 154 -63.17 -36.37 -25.99
N GLN A 155 -63.52 -35.09 -25.95
CA GLN A 155 -64.75 -34.58 -26.57
C GLN A 155 -64.74 -34.79 -28.09
N ALA A 156 -63.62 -34.54 -28.75
CA ALA A 156 -63.45 -34.80 -30.18
C ALA A 156 -63.60 -36.30 -30.51
N GLY A 157 -63.05 -37.18 -29.66
CA GLY A 157 -63.25 -38.63 -29.75
C GLY A 157 -64.72 -39.02 -29.69
N GLN A 158 -65.45 -38.54 -28.68
CA GLN A 158 -66.88 -38.81 -28.52
C GLN A 158 -67.71 -38.35 -29.73
N LYS A 159 -67.41 -37.16 -30.28
CA LYS A 159 -68.07 -36.67 -31.50
C LYS A 159 -67.76 -37.55 -32.70
N ARG A 160 -66.51 -38.00 -32.85
CA ARG A 160 -66.11 -38.93 -33.91
C ARG A 160 -66.81 -40.28 -33.81
N ASP A 161 -66.91 -40.86 -32.61
CA ASP A 161 -67.64 -42.11 -32.39
C ASP A 161 -69.13 -41.97 -32.70
N THR A 162 -69.69 -40.80 -32.39
CA THR A 162 -71.07 -40.46 -32.72
C THR A 162 -71.24 -40.38 -34.24
N LEU A 163 -70.36 -39.69 -34.95
CA LEU A 163 -70.38 -39.63 -36.42
C LEU A 163 -70.23 -41.01 -37.05
N HIS A 164 -69.33 -41.84 -36.54
CA HIS A 164 -69.15 -43.21 -37.02
C HIS A 164 -70.43 -44.03 -36.88
N ARG A 165 -71.11 -43.95 -35.72
CA ARG A 165 -72.43 -44.58 -35.51
C ARG A 165 -73.46 -44.12 -36.54
N HIS A 166 -73.57 -42.81 -36.79
CA HIS A 166 -74.47 -42.29 -37.83
C HIS A 166 -74.13 -42.83 -39.21
N GLN A 167 -72.84 -42.93 -39.55
CA GLN A 167 -72.39 -43.51 -40.81
C GLN A 167 -72.79 -44.99 -40.95
N THR A 168 -72.64 -45.79 -39.89
CA THR A 168 -73.10 -47.19 -39.86
C THR A 168 -74.62 -47.29 -40.04
N PHE A 169 -75.40 -46.42 -39.39
CA PHE A 169 -76.85 -46.40 -39.57
C PHE A 169 -77.25 -46.07 -41.01
N LEU A 170 -76.57 -45.10 -41.64
CA LEU A 170 -76.80 -44.77 -43.04
C LEU A 170 -76.50 -45.98 -43.96
N GLN A 171 -75.38 -46.68 -43.75
CA GLN A 171 -75.07 -47.90 -44.50
C GLN A 171 -76.15 -48.98 -44.35
N LEU A 172 -76.65 -49.20 -43.12
CA LEU A 172 -77.72 -50.15 -42.87
C LEU A 172 -79.02 -49.76 -43.61
N LEU A 173 -79.38 -48.47 -43.56
CA LEU A 173 -80.55 -47.97 -44.27
C LEU A 173 -80.45 -48.19 -45.79
N TYR A 174 -79.29 -47.90 -46.40
CA TYR A 174 -79.06 -48.18 -47.83
C TYR A 174 -79.21 -49.67 -48.16
N THR A 175 -78.66 -50.55 -47.31
CA THR A 175 -78.76 -52.01 -47.48
C THR A 175 -80.21 -52.49 -47.42
N LEU A 176 -81.00 -51.98 -46.48
CA LEU A 176 -82.43 -52.32 -46.34
C LEU A 176 -83.28 -51.77 -47.49
N GLN A 177 -82.88 -50.66 -48.10
CA GLN A 177 -83.54 -50.08 -49.27
C GLN A 177 -83.25 -50.83 -50.59
N GLY A 178 -82.42 -51.88 -50.55
CA GLY A 178 -82.12 -52.71 -51.72
C GLY A 178 -81.13 -52.07 -52.70
N GLN A 179 -80.46 -50.98 -52.32
CA GLN A 179 -79.37 -50.41 -53.11
C GLN A 179 -78.03 -50.90 -52.56
N LEU A 180 -77.31 -51.66 -53.38
CA LEU A 180 -75.99 -52.20 -53.07
C LEU A 180 -75.03 -51.03 -52.74
N PRO A 181 -74.28 -51.06 -51.61
CA PRO A 181 -73.33 -49.99 -51.32
C PRO A 181 -72.20 -50.01 -52.35
N PHE A 182 -71.84 -48.84 -52.89
CA PHE A 182 -70.58 -48.65 -53.59
C PHE A 182 -69.42 -49.09 -52.68
N PRO A 183 -68.56 -50.03 -53.12
CA PRO A 183 -67.28 -50.27 -52.50
C PRO A 183 -66.28 -49.29 -53.11
N GLU A 184 -66.21 -48.05 -52.63
CA GLU A 184 -64.98 -47.26 -52.81
C GLU A 184 -63.95 -47.72 -51.78
N ALA A 185 -63.46 -48.93 -52.03
CA ALA A 185 -62.10 -49.31 -51.70
C ALA A 185 -61.35 -49.46 -53.03
N GLU A 186 -61.25 -48.36 -53.79
CA GLU A 186 -60.09 -48.22 -54.68
C GLU A 186 -58.89 -47.91 -53.79
N THR A 187 -58.14 -48.97 -53.54
CA THR A 187 -56.72 -48.86 -53.23
C THR A 187 -56.04 -48.35 -54.50
N GLU A 188 -56.09 -47.04 -54.74
CA GLU A 188 -54.97 -46.37 -55.41
C GLU A 188 -53.98 -45.98 -54.32
N LEU A 189 -53.10 -46.93 -54.05
CA LEU A 189 -51.79 -46.66 -53.47
C LEU A 189 -50.87 -46.42 -54.68
N PRO A 190 -50.50 -45.18 -55.03
CA PRO A 190 -49.19 -44.96 -55.61
C PRO A 190 -48.18 -45.18 -54.47
N GLN A 191 -47.42 -46.26 -54.63
CA GLN A 191 -46.09 -46.39 -54.06
C GLN A 191 -45.38 -45.03 -54.00
N MET A 192 -44.88 -44.71 -52.81
CA MET A 192 -43.55 -44.13 -52.59
C MET A 192 -43.09 -43.12 -53.66
N LEU A 193 -43.41 -41.84 -53.44
CA LEU A 193 -42.42 -40.82 -53.70
C LEU A 193 -41.80 -40.42 -52.36
N ASP A 194 -40.60 -40.95 -52.21
CA ASP A 194 -39.59 -40.59 -51.24
C ASP A 194 -39.46 -39.08 -50.99
N LEU A 195 -39.22 -38.77 -49.72
CA LEU A 195 -38.28 -37.76 -49.23
C LEU A 195 -38.50 -36.29 -49.65
N SER A 196 -39.21 -35.55 -48.78
CA SER A 196 -38.75 -34.22 -48.38
C SER A 196 -38.47 -34.19 -46.89
N LYS A 197 -37.32 -34.79 -46.55
CA LYS A 197 -36.64 -34.62 -45.27
C LYS A 197 -36.00 -33.23 -45.29
N ASP A 198 -36.78 -32.19 -45.01
CA ASP A 198 -36.23 -30.84 -44.86
C ASP A 198 -35.80 -30.62 -43.40
N LYS A 199 -34.55 -31.02 -43.14
CA LYS A 199 -33.68 -30.47 -42.11
C LYS A 199 -32.26 -30.51 -42.68
N PRO A 200 -31.36 -29.68 -42.16
CA PRO A 200 -31.18 -28.25 -42.36
C PRO A 200 -30.10 -27.98 -43.43
N GLN A 201 -30.02 -26.73 -43.88
CA GLN A 201 -28.94 -26.20 -44.71
C GLN A 201 -27.56 -26.42 -44.04
N LYS A 202 -26.76 -27.33 -44.61
CA LYS A 202 -25.28 -27.33 -44.52
C LYS A 202 -24.74 -27.69 -45.90
N GLN A 203 -24.29 -26.67 -46.63
CA GLN A 203 -23.40 -26.82 -47.77
C GLN A 203 -22.01 -27.18 -47.23
N ASN A 204 -21.43 -28.26 -47.75
CA ASN A 204 -20.07 -28.33 -48.32
C ASN A 204 -19.75 -29.77 -48.73
N PRO A 205 -19.26 -29.96 -49.96
CA PRO A 205 -18.08 -30.78 -50.21
C PRO A 205 -17.11 -30.03 -51.15
N GLY A 206 -15.81 -30.22 -51.18
CA GLY A 206 -14.90 -31.15 -50.54
C GLY A 206 -13.56 -30.98 -51.25
N ASP A 207 -12.49 -31.06 -50.48
CA ASP A 207 -11.14 -31.47 -50.85
C ASP A 207 -10.42 -30.87 -52.06
N THR A 208 -9.38 -30.08 -51.76
CA THR A 208 -8.06 -30.32 -52.36
C THR A 208 -6.98 -30.01 -51.33
N ILE A 209 -6.34 -31.08 -50.82
CA ILE A 209 -4.89 -31.23 -50.50
C ILE A 209 -4.32 -30.09 -49.62
N GLY A 210 -4.07 -30.28 -48.32
CA GLY A 210 -3.16 -31.27 -47.77
C GLY A 210 -1.86 -30.56 -47.39
N GLU A 211 -1.62 -30.32 -46.10
CA GLU A 211 -0.34 -30.62 -45.43
C GLU A 211 -0.41 -30.33 -43.93
N ASP A 212 0.31 -31.19 -43.24
CA ASP A 212 0.22 -31.52 -41.84
C ASP A 212 1.32 -30.78 -41.05
N ARG A 213 0.98 -30.13 -39.94
CA ARG A 213 1.89 -30.01 -38.78
C ARG A 213 1.21 -29.50 -37.52
N SER A 214 0.93 -30.46 -36.64
CA SER A 214 1.28 -30.48 -35.21
C SER A 214 1.02 -29.23 -34.33
N MET A 215 0.03 -29.40 -33.45
CA MET A 215 -0.17 -28.82 -32.10
C MET A 215 1.10 -28.74 -31.20
N PRO A 216 1.04 -28.21 -29.96
CA PRO A 216 0.06 -27.32 -29.29
C PRO A 216 0.73 -26.11 -28.59
N SER A 217 -0.03 -25.10 -28.14
CA SER A 217 0.39 -24.33 -26.96
C SER A 217 -0.77 -23.70 -26.19
N LYS A 218 -0.52 -23.65 -24.89
CA LYS A 218 -1.42 -23.51 -23.75
C LYS A 218 -1.51 -22.03 -23.34
N ALA A 219 -2.65 -21.70 -22.74
CA ALA A 219 -2.82 -20.82 -21.58
C ALA A 219 -2.77 -19.28 -21.72
N ASP A 220 -3.81 -18.71 -21.10
CA ASP A 220 -3.87 -17.49 -20.26
C ASP A 220 -3.90 -16.09 -20.89
N GLY A 221 -5.13 -15.53 -20.91
CA GLY A 221 -5.51 -14.50 -19.93
C GLY A 221 -5.16 -13.03 -20.25
N PRO A 222 -6.14 -12.10 -20.21
CA PRO A 222 -5.88 -10.68 -20.46
C PRO A 222 -5.39 -9.97 -19.18
N GLN A 223 -4.38 -9.11 -19.31
CA GLN A 223 -3.95 -8.20 -18.24
C GLN A 223 -4.12 -6.71 -18.61
N PRO A 224 -4.32 -5.85 -17.58
CA PRO A 224 -4.81 -4.49 -17.71
C PRO A 224 -3.70 -3.44 -17.87
N ALA A 225 -4.13 -2.23 -18.24
CA ALA A 225 -3.35 -1.01 -18.32
C ALA A 225 -2.64 -0.66 -17.01
N GLY A 226 -1.33 -0.41 -17.11
CA GLY A 226 -0.52 0.23 -16.08
C GLY A 226 0.46 1.17 -16.75
N ASP A 227 0.30 2.47 -16.52
CA ASP A 227 1.34 3.48 -16.71
C ASP A 227 2.35 3.38 -15.56
N PRO A 228 3.64 3.51 -15.86
CA PRO A 228 4.40 4.56 -15.21
C PRO A 228 5.28 5.33 -16.21
N SER A 229 5.04 6.63 -16.29
CA SER A 229 6.01 7.60 -16.80
C SER A 229 7.18 7.71 -15.81
N SER A 230 8.38 7.35 -16.25
CA SER A 230 9.64 7.88 -15.71
C SER A 230 10.33 8.69 -16.82
N PRO A 231 10.87 9.89 -16.53
CA PRO A 231 11.41 10.78 -17.56
C PRO A 231 12.85 10.41 -17.92
N GLY A 232 13.14 10.44 -19.22
CA GLY A 232 14.49 10.33 -19.76
C GLY A 232 15.35 11.57 -19.41
N LEU A 233 16.60 11.30 -19.04
CA LEU A 233 17.68 12.28 -19.00
C LEU A 233 18.04 12.74 -20.42
N PRO A 234 18.38 14.02 -20.65
CA PRO A 234 19.19 14.38 -21.80
C PRO A 234 20.65 14.64 -21.39
N GLU A 235 21.52 13.91 -22.06
CA GLU A 235 22.96 14.10 -22.11
C GLU A 235 23.30 15.20 -23.14
N GLY A 236 24.28 16.05 -22.83
CA GLY A 236 25.14 16.71 -23.83
C GLY A 236 24.63 18.01 -24.49
N GLN A 237 25.03 19.15 -23.93
CA GLN A 237 25.28 20.37 -24.72
C GLN A 237 26.75 20.77 -24.61
N GLN A 238 27.53 20.38 -25.63
CA GLN A 238 28.72 21.10 -26.04
C GLN A 238 28.31 22.04 -27.19
N HIS A 239 28.62 23.33 -27.08
CA HIS A 239 29.28 24.15 -28.12
C HIS A 239 29.45 25.59 -27.62
N GLY A 240 30.65 26.16 -27.84
CA GLY A 240 30.92 27.56 -27.57
C GLY A 240 32.38 27.96 -27.66
N LYS A 241 32.99 27.78 -28.85
CA LYS A 241 34.25 28.40 -29.24
C LYS A 241 33.98 29.90 -29.50
N GLY A 242 34.84 30.80 -29.04
CA GLY A 242 34.79 32.20 -29.46
C GLY A 242 35.71 33.14 -28.69
N THR A 243 36.94 33.28 -29.22
CA THR A 243 37.94 34.37 -29.05
C THR A 243 38.44 34.74 -27.67
#